data_AF-W4QIF4-F1
#
_entry.id   AF-W4QIF4-F1
#
_cell.length_a   1.000
_cell.length_b   1.000
_cell.length_c   1.000
_cell.angle_alpha   90.00
_cell.angle_beta   90.00
_cell.angle_gamma   90.00
#
_symmetry.space_group_name_H-M   'P 1'
#
loop_
_entity.id
_entity.type
_entity.pdbx_description
1 polymer ?
#
loop_
_entity_poly.entity_id
_entity_poly.type
_entity_poly.pdbx_seq_one_letter_code
_entity_poly.pdbx_strand_id
1 'polypeptide(L)'
;MSIPTDIASLQIMAHVYKKESMQTIFEKTVESLVEQVLYIDWAGIYIYEQLDHKLVAASSFEDDLKWECNGELKFPITNSSHEEIGMLIVRSRQPIAFDVTDVSTLETIAAAIGQESCAN
;
A
#
# COMPACT_ATOMS: atom_id res chain seq x y z
N MET A 1 -12.25 13.73 -5.13
CA MET A 1 -12.81 13.23 -3.85
C MET A 1 -11.66 13.14 -2.86
N SER A 2 -11.91 13.21 -1.56
CA SER A 2 -10.85 13.31 -0.56
C SER A 2 -10.37 11.92 -0.19
N ILE A 3 -9.05 11.69 -0.21
CA ILE A 3 -8.38 10.43 0.16
C ILE A 3 -8.89 9.82 1.48
N PRO A 4 -9.25 10.60 2.53
CA PRO A 4 -9.85 10.03 3.75
C PRO A 4 -11.18 9.28 3.53
N THR A 5 -12.00 9.72 2.56
CA THR A 5 -13.29 9.08 2.23
C THR A 5 -13.08 7.78 1.45
N ASP A 6 -12.09 7.79 0.57
CA ASP A 6 -11.67 6.63 -0.21
C ASP A 6 -11.10 5.53 0.72
N ILE A 7 -10.42 5.90 1.81
CA ILE A 7 -9.84 4.96 2.78
C ILE A 7 -10.83 4.40 3.77
N ALA A 8 -11.79 5.20 4.25
CA ALA A 8 -12.91 4.63 5.01
C ALA A 8 -13.62 3.56 4.16
N SER A 9 -13.77 3.81 2.87
CA SER A 9 -14.33 2.83 1.92
C SER A 9 -13.42 1.60 1.78
N LEU A 10 -12.10 1.78 1.69
CA LEU A 10 -11.14 0.66 1.67
C LEU A 10 -11.13 -0.16 2.95
N GLN A 11 -11.18 0.46 4.13
CA GLN A 11 -11.23 -0.23 5.42
C GLN A 11 -12.54 -1.00 5.59
N ILE A 12 -13.66 -0.41 5.15
CA ILE A 12 -14.97 -1.08 5.14
C ILE A 12 -14.95 -2.26 4.15
N MET A 13 -14.39 -2.07 2.95
CA MET A 13 -14.24 -3.13 1.95
C MET A 13 -13.34 -4.26 2.46
N ALA A 14 -12.18 -3.95 3.03
CA ALA A 14 -11.27 -4.92 3.63
C ALA A 14 -11.96 -5.72 4.76
N HIS A 15 -12.78 -5.06 5.57
CA HIS A 15 -13.57 -5.73 6.61
C HIS A 15 -14.66 -6.66 6.04
N VAL A 16 -15.33 -6.27 4.95
CA VAL A 16 -16.29 -7.11 4.21
C VAL A 16 -15.58 -8.28 3.51
N TYR A 17 -14.34 -8.09 3.07
CA TYR A 17 -13.49 -9.08 2.40
C TYR A 17 -12.70 -9.99 3.35
N LYS A 18 -12.91 -9.96 4.67
CA LYS A 18 -12.34 -10.92 5.67
C LYS A 18 -12.59 -12.42 5.37
N LYS A 19 -13.29 -12.75 4.29
CA LYS A 19 -13.45 -14.12 3.76
C LYS A 19 -12.47 -14.48 2.62
N GLU A 20 -11.66 -13.55 2.12
CA GLU A 20 -10.67 -13.76 1.05
C GLU A 20 -9.23 -13.84 1.61
N SER A 21 -8.29 -14.36 0.80
CA SER A 21 -6.87 -14.50 1.18
C SER A 21 -6.16 -13.15 1.28
N MET A 22 -5.14 -13.04 2.14
CA MET A 22 -4.29 -11.83 2.30
C MET A 22 -3.78 -11.25 0.97
N GLN A 23 -3.44 -12.13 0.03
CA GLN A 23 -3.02 -11.76 -1.32
C GLN A 23 -4.03 -10.83 -2.01
N THR A 24 -5.33 -11.13 -1.89
CA THR A 24 -6.41 -10.35 -2.50
C THR A 24 -6.56 -8.98 -1.86
N ILE A 25 -6.28 -8.86 -0.56
CA ILE A 25 -6.27 -7.56 0.13
C ILE A 25 -5.12 -6.70 -0.39
N PHE A 26 -3.93 -7.29 -0.57
CA PHE A 26 -2.77 -6.58 -1.10
C PHE A 26 -3.02 -6.08 -2.53
N GLU A 27 -3.54 -6.94 -3.41
CA GLU A 27 -3.88 -6.63 -4.81
C GLU A 27 -4.89 -5.48 -4.88
N LYS A 28 -6.02 -5.59 -4.18
CA LYS A 28 -7.03 -4.53 -4.16
C LYS A 28 -6.51 -3.21 -3.61
N THR A 29 -5.60 -3.26 -2.64
CA THR A 29 -5.00 -2.06 -2.06
C THR A 29 -4.17 -1.31 -3.09
N VAL A 30 -3.24 -2.00 -3.77
CA VAL A 30 -2.37 -1.35 -4.77
C VAL A 30 -3.14 -0.88 -6.00
N GLU A 31 -4.17 -1.62 -6.42
CA GLU A 31 -5.10 -1.19 -7.48
C GLU A 31 -5.84 0.09 -7.08
N SER A 32 -6.47 0.07 -5.91
CA SER A 32 -7.29 1.21 -5.45
C SER A 32 -6.46 2.48 -5.23
N LEU A 33 -5.21 2.35 -4.76
CA LEU A 33 -4.32 3.49 -4.59
C LEU A 33 -4.05 4.21 -5.92
N VAL A 34 -3.83 3.47 -7.01
CA VAL A 34 -3.60 4.07 -8.33
C VAL A 34 -4.90 4.54 -8.99
N GLU A 35 -6.01 3.82 -8.80
CA GLU A 35 -7.31 4.20 -9.38
C GLU A 35 -7.93 5.43 -8.72
N GLN A 36 -7.80 5.56 -7.40
CA GLN A 36 -8.50 6.59 -6.63
C GLN A 36 -7.64 7.83 -6.38
N VAL A 37 -6.31 7.68 -6.36
CA VAL A 37 -5.38 8.78 -6.08
C VAL A 37 -4.61 9.13 -7.35
N LEU A 38 -5.12 10.13 -8.08
CA LEU A 38 -4.66 10.50 -9.43
C LEU A 38 -3.16 10.84 -9.57
N TYR A 39 -2.48 11.17 -8.47
CA TYR A 39 -1.06 11.48 -8.48
C TYR A 39 -0.18 10.29 -8.07
N ILE A 40 -0.76 9.15 -7.67
CA ILE A 40 -0.03 7.89 -7.47
C ILE A 40 -0.05 7.15 -8.81
N ASP A 41 1.12 7.11 -9.46
CA ASP A 41 1.28 6.43 -10.75
C ASP A 41 1.57 4.92 -10.58
N TRP A 42 2.12 4.52 -9.43
CA TRP A 42 2.39 3.13 -9.12
C TRP A 42 2.37 2.87 -7.61
N ALA A 43 1.89 1.69 -7.21
CA ALA A 43 1.95 1.21 -5.84
C ALA A 43 2.37 -0.26 -5.80
N GLY A 44 3.11 -0.65 -4.76
CA GLY A 44 3.53 -2.03 -4.57
C GLY A 44 3.77 -2.39 -3.12
N ILE A 45 3.53 -3.66 -2.79
CA ILE A 45 3.71 -4.23 -1.45
C ILE A 45 4.79 -5.30 -1.52
N TYR A 46 5.83 -5.11 -0.73
CA TYR A 46 6.89 -6.09 -0.50
C TYR A 46 6.68 -6.75 0.85
N ILE A 47 6.82 -8.08 0.92
CA ILE A 47 6.82 -8.83 2.18
C ILE A 47 8.20 -9.41 2.41
N TYR A 48 8.63 -9.39 3.66
CA TYR A 48 9.93 -9.89 4.07
C TYR A 48 9.82 -11.38 4.37
N GLU A 49 10.35 -12.20 3.47
CA GLU A 49 10.43 -13.65 3.66
C GLU A 49 11.90 -14.01 3.96
N GLN A 50 12.21 -14.18 5.25
CA GLN A 50 13.57 -14.48 5.75
C GLN A 50 14.62 -13.42 5.39
N LEU A 51 15.35 -13.63 4.28
CA LEU A 51 16.41 -12.77 3.76
C LEU A 51 16.01 -12.09 2.44
N ASP A 52 14.82 -12.38 1.92
CA ASP A 52 14.36 -11.88 0.64
C ASP A 52 13.21 -10.86 0.81
N HIS A 53 13.16 -9.91 -0.12
CA HIS A 53 12.12 -8.91 -0.22
C HIS A 53 11.25 -9.21 -1.44
N LYS A 54 10.15 -9.90 -1.22
CA LYS A 54 9.30 -10.37 -2.31
C LYS A 54 8.20 -9.37 -2.60
N LEU A 55 8.12 -8.91 -3.85
CA LEU A 55 6.97 -8.13 -4.34
C LEU A 55 5.76 -9.07 -4.44
N VAL A 56 4.80 -8.90 -3.54
CA VAL A 56 3.60 -9.77 -3.47
C VAL A 56 2.40 -9.13 -4.18
N ALA A 57 2.34 -7.80 -4.28
CA ALA A 57 1.31 -7.10 -5.03
C ALA A 57 1.88 -5.83 -5.65
N ALA A 58 1.47 -5.49 -6.86
CA ALA A 58 1.80 -4.23 -7.52
C ALA A 58 0.66 -3.81 -8.45
N SER A 59 0.46 -2.51 -8.62
CA SER A 59 -0.43 -1.97 -9.65
C SER A 59 0.06 -2.31 -11.07
N SER A 60 1.38 -2.52 -11.21
CA SER A 60 2.00 -3.12 -12.40
C SER A 60 3.28 -3.86 -11.98
N PHE A 61 3.38 -5.15 -12.33
CA PHE A 61 4.60 -5.94 -12.09
C PHE A 61 5.65 -5.76 -13.19
N GLU A 62 5.23 -5.34 -14.38
CA GLU A 62 6.12 -5.16 -15.53
C GLU A 62 6.83 -3.79 -15.51
N ASP A 63 6.12 -2.77 -15.02
CA ASP A 63 6.61 -1.40 -14.95
C ASP A 63 6.43 -0.85 -13.53
N ASP A 64 7.55 -0.76 -12.82
CA ASP A 64 7.59 -0.24 -11.45
C ASP A 64 7.93 1.25 -11.36
N LEU A 65 8.09 1.94 -12.50
CA LEU A 65 8.40 3.37 -12.59
C LEU A 65 9.65 3.84 -11.83
N LYS A 66 10.59 2.94 -11.48
CA LYS A 66 11.80 3.34 -10.74
C LYS A 66 12.63 4.41 -11.43
N TRP A 67 12.65 4.44 -12.77
CA TRP A 67 13.46 5.40 -13.53
C TRP A 67 12.69 6.69 -13.86
N GLU A 68 11.37 6.59 -13.96
CA GLU A 68 10.46 7.67 -14.38
C GLU A 68 9.83 8.42 -13.21
N CYS A 69 9.86 7.85 -12.00
CA CYS A 69 9.27 8.50 -10.83
C CYS A 69 10.09 9.73 -10.40
N ASN A 70 9.38 10.79 -10.05
CA ASN A 70 9.94 12.00 -9.46
C ASN A 70 9.62 12.12 -7.96
N GLY A 71 8.75 11.24 -7.43
CA GLY A 71 8.46 11.11 -6.01
C GLY A 71 8.26 9.65 -5.62
N GLU A 72 8.83 9.24 -4.48
CA GLU A 72 8.68 7.90 -3.90
C GLU A 72 8.49 8.04 -2.39
N LEU A 73 7.50 7.32 -1.84
CA LEU A 73 7.33 7.16 -0.40
C LEU A 73 7.31 5.67 -0.04
N LYS A 74 7.80 5.37 1.15
CA LYS A 74 7.95 4.01 1.69
C LYS A 74 7.38 3.97 3.09
N PHE A 75 6.47 3.04 3.33
CA PHE A 75 5.79 2.88 4.60
C PHE A 75 5.97 1.44 5.09
N PRO A 76 6.61 1.24 6.26
CA PRO A 76 6.79 -0.10 6.80
C PRO A 76 5.43 -0.70 7.16
N ILE A 77 5.24 -1.97 6.81
CA ILE A 77 4.08 -2.76 7.23
C ILE A 77 4.50 -3.48 8.50
N THR A 78 3.86 -3.16 9.62
CA THR A 78 4.20 -3.70 10.93
C THR A 78 3.10 -4.58 11.49
N ASN A 79 3.49 -5.72 12.07
CA ASN A 79 2.55 -6.60 12.74
C ASN A 79 2.13 -6.06 14.12
N SER A 80 1.26 -6.79 14.83
CA SER A 80 0.82 -6.45 16.19
C SER A 80 1.96 -6.40 17.21
N SER A 81 3.06 -7.12 16.97
CA SER A 81 4.29 -7.08 17.77
C SER A 81 5.22 -5.91 17.40
N HIS A 82 4.79 -5.01 16.50
CA HIS A 82 5.58 -3.90 15.96
C HIS A 82 6.83 -4.35 15.19
N GLU A 83 6.87 -5.60 14.74
CA GLU A 83 7.92 -6.09 13.85
C GLU A 83 7.57 -5.69 12.42
N GLU A 84 8.56 -5.19 11.68
CA GLU A 84 8.43 -4.88 10.26
C GLU A 84 8.41 -6.18 9.46
N ILE A 85 7.27 -6.46 8.83
CA ILE A 85 7.04 -7.67 8.03
C ILE A 85 7.00 -7.38 6.52
N GLY A 86 7.08 -6.11 6.14
CA GLY A 86 7.02 -5.69 4.75
C GLY A 86 7.08 -4.18 4.57
N MET A 87 6.84 -3.74 3.34
CA MET A 87 6.93 -2.35 2.90
C MET A 87 5.87 -2.05 1.85
N LEU A 88 5.07 -1.01 2.07
CA LEU A 88 4.25 -0.38 1.04
C LEU A 88 5.08 0.72 0.37
N ILE A 89 5.20 0.68 -0.95
CA ILE A 89 5.88 1.70 -1.76
C ILE A 89 4.86 2.33 -2.69
N VAL A 90 4.85 3.66 -2.75
CA VAL A 90 4.09 4.42 -3.75
C VAL A 90 5.03 5.32 -4.54
N ARG A 91 4.76 5.47 -5.83
CA ARG A 91 5.54 6.30 -6.74
C ARG A 91 4.63 7.23 -7.52
N SER A 92 5.17 8.42 -7.80
CA SER A 92 4.56 9.43 -8.65
C SER A 92 5.55 9.91 -9.69
N ARG A 93 5.05 10.18 -10.90
CA ARG A 93 5.76 10.94 -11.93
C ARG A 93 5.72 12.44 -11.66
N GLN A 94 4.88 12.90 -10.74
CA GLN A 94 4.83 14.32 -10.36
C GLN A 94 5.97 14.65 -9.39
N PRO A 95 6.69 15.78 -9.58
CA PRO A 95 7.84 16.14 -8.74
C PRO A 95 7.47 16.63 -7.33
N ILE A 96 6.21 17.04 -7.11
CA ILE A 96 5.68 17.44 -5.80
C ILE A 96 4.30 16.81 -5.66
N ALA A 97 4.27 15.49 -5.41
CA ALA A 97 3.05 14.69 -5.42
C ALA A 97 2.39 14.52 -4.05
N PHE A 98 3.21 14.44 -2.99
CA PHE A 98 2.76 14.00 -1.68
C PHE A 98 2.82 15.13 -0.65
N ASP A 99 1.74 15.29 0.10
CA ASP A 99 1.65 16.19 1.25
C ASP A 99 1.63 15.44 2.60
N VAL A 100 1.59 16.19 3.71
CA VAL A 100 1.63 15.63 5.07
C VAL A 100 0.41 14.75 5.37
N THR A 101 -0.74 15.08 4.78
CA THR A 101 -1.97 14.30 4.89
C THR A 101 -1.76 12.95 4.21
N ASP A 102 -1.18 12.94 3.01
CA ASP A 102 -0.89 11.70 2.27
C ASP A 102 0.04 10.77 3.06
N VAL A 103 1.07 11.34 3.70
CA VAL A 103 2.01 10.58 4.55
C VAL A 103 1.28 9.86 5.68
N SER A 104 0.56 10.60 6.53
CA SER A 104 -0.18 10.01 7.67
C SER A 104 -1.22 8.97 7.23
N THR A 105 -1.78 9.19 6.05
CA THR A 105 -2.81 8.35 5.47
C THR A 105 -2.24 7.02 4.97
N LEU A 106 -1.16 7.05 4.19
CA LEU A 106 -0.49 5.87 3.68
C LEU A 106 0.17 5.06 4.82
N GLU A 107 0.65 5.73 5.86
CA GLU A 107 1.11 5.09 7.10
C GLU A 107 -0.03 4.32 7.78
N THR A 108 -1.23 4.90 7.86
CA THR A 108 -2.42 4.22 8.42
C THR A 108 -2.81 2.98 7.61
N ILE A 109 -2.71 3.05 6.27
CA ILE A 109 -2.97 1.90 5.40
C ILE A 109 -1.93 0.80 5.66
N ALA A 110 -0.64 1.13 5.66
CA ALA A 110 0.43 0.16 5.89
C ALA A 110 0.29 -0.53 7.26
N ALA A 111 -0.08 0.23 8.31
CA ALA A 111 -0.37 -0.33 9.63
C ALA A 111 -1.60 -1.25 9.62
N ALA A 112 -2.69 -0.87 8.97
CA ALA A 112 -3.92 -1.68 8.89
C ALA A 112 -3.66 -3.02 8.18
N ILE A 113 -2.89 -3.01 7.08
CA ILE A 113 -2.45 -4.22 6.38
C ILE A 113 -1.70 -5.16 7.33
N GLY A 114 -0.75 -4.62 8.10
CA GLY A 114 0.08 -5.41 9.00
C GLY A 114 -0.70 -6.01 10.18
N GLN A 115 -1.69 -5.30 10.72
CA GLN A 115 -2.58 -5.84 11.76
C GLN A 115 -3.44 -7.00 11.25
N GLU A 116 -3.98 -6.89 10.04
CA GLU A 116 -4.81 -7.93 9.43
C GLU A 116 -4.00 -9.18 9.01
N SER A 117 -2.71 -9.02 8.69
CA SER A 117 -1.81 -10.13 8.34
C SER A 117 -1.56 -11.11 9.50
N CYS A 118 -1.75 -10.71 10.75
CA CYS A 118 -1.53 -11.56 11.93
C CYS A 118 -2.82 -12.07 12.58
N ALA A 119 -3.99 -11.81 11.98
CA ALA A 119 -5.28 -12.23 12.53
C ALA A 119 -5.69 -13.69 12.18
N ASN A 120 -4.79 -14.48 11.58
CA ASN A 120 -5.02 -15.90 11.23
C ASN A 120 -4.14 -16.85 12.05
#